data_AF-A0A1X7S469-F1
#
_entry.id   AF-A0A1X7S469-F1
#
_cell.length_a   1.000
_cell.length_b   1.000
_cell.length_c   1.000
_cell.angle_alpha   90.00
_cell.angle_beta   90.00
_cell.angle_gamma   90.00
#
_symmetry.space_group_name_H-M   'P 1'
#
loop_
_entity.id
_entity.type
_entity.pdbx_description
1 polymer ?
#
loop_
_entity_poly.entity_id
_entity_poly.type
_entity_poly.pdbx_seq_one_letter_code
_entity_poly.pdbx_strand_id
1 'polypeptide(L)'
;MGNTTSRVQNQLSQILPQPHGPDNARPFSDHEDREQFIHALLSLLRQCNLLNFDALTVKLLYSRRTDDRLVATLIVVDSVQDKIRAKVEPSEDGKDQAEAFLAFRRYVEVRLYELLQSVPEAGGGGKVQSAATGNGANVPVESPPSYDAAKDGTGGGAKTVPTSPANRPDSSLPLVGTFTTLTGIQESHIPSLWHHLHLQEHPTLMQYLPWPIPTSPSSLSTLLTHLITDRHFVLYAILADPSHVSLRPASPSPWPHPSCVGIIAYLDINTTHRTLEVGAVIFAPVLQRSIAATEAHYLLLRNAFSAELGYRRVAYKCATENVASRRAAERLGYVYEGRFRNHMIMHGVSRDSDWLSVVEEEWEGVRGALEEWLREGNFDEGGRQVRKLEEIRRERLGREG
;
A
#
# COMPACT_ATOMS: atom_id res chain seq x y z
N MET A 1 18.78 -7.14 -6.22
CA MET A 1 18.68 -8.22 -5.20
C MET A 1 18.04 -7.68 -3.96
N GLY A 2 16.77 -8.02 -3.71
CA GLY A 2 16.19 -7.90 -2.38
C GLY A 2 14.71 -7.49 -2.38
N ASN A 3 13.81 -8.35 -2.86
CA ASN A 3 12.43 -8.23 -2.34
C ASN A 3 11.61 -9.53 -2.30
N THR A 4 12.30 -10.67 -2.17
CA THR A 4 11.65 -11.94 -1.85
C THR A 4 11.27 -12.00 -0.35
N THR A 5 12.01 -11.32 0.52
CA THR A 5 11.88 -11.48 1.99
C THR A 5 10.61 -10.84 2.58
N SER A 6 10.16 -9.67 2.09
CA SER A 6 8.98 -8.96 2.65
C SER A 6 7.64 -9.50 2.14
N ARG A 7 7.63 -10.05 0.92
CA ARG A 7 6.46 -10.64 0.26
C ARG A 7 6.03 -11.92 0.97
N VAL A 8 6.99 -12.68 1.47
CA VAL A 8 6.76 -13.98 2.13
C VAL A 8 6.31 -13.80 3.58
N GLN A 9 6.89 -12.86 4.33
CA GLN A 9 6.51 -12.61 5.72
C GLN A 9 5.05 -12.11 5.86
N ASN A 10 4.54 -11.47 4.82
CA ASN A 10 3.18 -10.96 4.72
C ASN A 10 2.14 -11.94 4.18
N GLN A 11 2.57 -12.99 3.49
CA GLN A 11 1.70 -14.11 3.16
C GLN A 11 1.53 -15.03 4.35
N LEU A 12 2.59 -15.25 5.15
CA LEU A 12 2.51 -16.01 6.41
C LEU A 12 1.44 -15.47 7.36
N SER A 13 1.39 -14.15 7.56
CA SER A 13 0.42 -13.50 8.46
C SER A 13 -1.01 -13.48 7.96
N GLN A 14 -1.24 -13.71 6.66
CA GLN A 14 -2.57 -13.73 6.04
C GLN A 14 -3.22 -15.11 6.06
N ILE A 15 -2.47 -16.16 6.35
CA ILE A 15 -2.99 -17.52 6.35
C ILE A 15 -3.02 -18.12 7.77
N LEU A 16 -2.57 -17.36 8.77
CA LEU A 16 -2.66 -17.70 10.18
C LEU A 16 -3.77 -16.90 10.87
N PRO A 17 -4.62 -17.52 11.70
CA PRO A 17 -5.63 -16.78 12.44
C PRO A 17 -4.97 -15.76 13.38
N GLN A 18 -5.53 -14.55 13.42
CA GLN A 18 -5.07 -13.47 14.31
C GLN A 18 -5.59 -13.71 15.75
N PRO A 19 -4.79 -13.44 16.79
CA PRO A 19 -5.20 -13.67 18.17
C PRO A 19 -6.28 -12.65 18.58
N HIS A 20 -7.47 -13.14 18.91
CA HIS A 20 -8.58 -12.29 19.37
C HIS A 20 -8.57 -12.13 20.91
N GLY A 21 -8.27 -10.91 21.38
CA GLY A 21 -8.74 -10.35 22.65
C GLY A 21 -8.25 -10.99 23.97
N PRO A 22 -8.37 -10.26 25.11
CA PRO A 22 -7.66 -10.61 26.35
C PRO A 22 -8.36 -11.63 27.26
N ASP A 23 -9.57 -12.12 26.93
CA ASP A 23 -10.39 -12.90 27.90
C ASP A 23 -10.90 -14.27 27.41
N ASN A 24 -10.34 -14.82 26.33
CA ASN A 24 -10.45 -16.25 26.05
C ASN A 24 -9.05 -16.87 26.08
N ALA A 25 -8.63 -17.27 27.28
CA ALA A 25 -7.43 -18.06 27.48
C ALA A 25 -7.61 -19.45 26.83
N ARG A 26 -7.31 -19.51 25.53
CA ARG A 26 -6.75 -20.61 24.72
C ARG A 26 -7.16 -20.39 23.26
N PRO A 27 -6.59 -19.40 22.56
CA PRO A 27 -6.59 -19.47 21.11
C PRO A 27 -5.77 -20.71 20.73
N PHE A 28 -6.19 -21.46 19.72
CA PHE A 28 -5.42 -22.57 19.11
C PHE A 28 -5.48 -23.95 19.78
N SER A 29 -6.57 -24.31 20.45
CA SER A 29 -6.84 -25.72 20.81
C SER A 29 -7.46 -26.55 19.68
N ASP A 30 -7.91 -25.91 18.60
CA ASP A 30 -8.76 -26.56 17.59
C ASP A 30 -7.97 -27.12 16.40
N HIS A 31 -8.45 -28.23 15.85
CA HIS A 31 -7.81 -28.95 14.74
C HIS A 31 -7.76 -28.11 13.44
N GLU A 32 -8.74 -27.22 13.27
CA GLU A 32 -8.93 -26.39 12.08
C GLU A 32 -7.82 -25.35 11.88
N ASP A 33 -7.33 -24.75 12.98
CA ASP A 33 -6.24 -23.76 12.97
C ASP A 33 -4.90 -24.36 12.53
N ARG A 34 -4.68 -25.64 12.86
CA ARG A 34 -3.44 -26.37 12.52
C ARG A 34 -3.39 -26.69 11.03
N GLU A 35 -4.51 -27.14 10.47
CA GLU A 35 -4.66 -27.40 9.04
C GLU A 35 -4.51 -26.12 8.22
N GLN A 36 -5.09 -25.00 8.67
CA GLN A 36 -4.92 -23.70 8.00
C GLN A 36 -3.46 -23.24 7.94
N PHE A 37 -2.69 -23.39 9.04
CA PHE A 37 -1.26 -23.07 9.04
C PHE A 37 -0.45 -23.98 8.11
N ILE A 38 -0.74 -25.27 8.06
CA ILE A 38 -0.03 -26.18 7.15
C ILE A 38 -0.35 -25.83 5.69
N HIS A 39 -1.63 -25.61 5.38
CA HIS A 39 -2.05 -25.15 4.05
C HIS A 39 -1.42 -23.81 3.66
N ALA A 40 -1.21 -22.90 4.63
CA ALA A 40 -0.46 -21.67 4.44
C ALA A 40 0.94 -21.91 3.93
N LEU A 41 1.67 -22.72 4.70
CA LEU A 41 3.07 -22.97 4.50
C LEU A 41 3.29 -23.66 3.16
N LEU A 42 2.43 -24.62 2.82
CA LEU A 42 2.47 -25.32 1.53
C LEU A 42 2.16 -24.40 0.35
N SER A 43 1.18 -23.50 0.49
CA SER A 43 0.83 -22.54 -0.56
C SER A 43 1.97 -21.55 -0.80
N LEU A 44 2.62 -21.10 0.27
CA LEU A 44 3.77 -20.21 0.22
C LEU A 44 4.99 -20.86 -0.46
N LEU A 45 5.32 -22.09 -0.06
CA LEU A 45 6.44 -22.83 -0.65
C LEU A 45 6.22 -23.13 -2.15
N ARG A 46 4.96 -23.37 -2.56
CA ARG A 46 4.57 -23.49 -3.98
C ARG A 46 4.78 -22.17 -4.74
N GLN A 47 4.33 -21.05 -4.18
CA GLN A 47 4.47 -19.73 -4.81
C GLN A 47 5.92 -19.27 -4.94
N CYS A 48 6.80 -19.74 -4.07
CA CYS A 48 8.24 -19.50 -4.18
C CYS A 48 8.96 -20.44 -5.16
N ASN A 49 8.25 -21.34 -5.88
CA ASN A 49 8.84 -22.36 -6.76
C ASN A 49 9.87 -23.29 -6.06
N LEU A 50 9.82 -23.39 -4.73
CA LEU A 50 10.78 -24.18 -3.95
C LEU A 50 10.43 -25.67 -3.90
N LEU A 51 9.18 -26.05 -4.23
CA LEU A 51 8.69 -27.43 -4.21
C LEU A 51 7.66 -27.67 -5.34
N ASN A 52 7.86 -28.73 -6.15
CA ASN A 52 6.87 -29.24 -7.09
C ASN A 52 6.19 -30.49 -6.48
N PHE A 53 4.86 -30.49 -6.36
CA PHE A 53 4.11 -31.40 -5.47
C PHE A 53 3.32 -32.51 -6.19
N ASP A 54 3.55 -32.76 -7.48
CA ASP A 54 2.75 -33.76 -8.22
C ASP A 54 2.85 -35.20 -7.66
N ALA A 55 3.81 -35.48 -6.76
CA ALA A 55 3.98 -36.79 -6.10
C ALA A 55 4.42 -36.72 -4.62
N LEU A 56 4.16 -35.61 -3.91
CA LEU A 56 4.61 -35.42 -2.51
C LEU A 56 3.44 -35.06 -1.59
N THR A 57 3.34 -35.73 -0.44
CA THR A 57 2.35 -35.47 0.62
C THR A 57 3.05 -34.95 1.85
N VAL A 58 2.51 -33.90 2.48
CA VAL A 58 3.05 -33.35 3.73
C VAL A 58 2.16 -33.76 4.89
N LYS A 59 2.77 -34.26 5.98
CA LYS A 59 2.07 -34.70 7.19
C LYS A 59 2.69 -34.02 8.41
N LEU A 60 1.85 -33.56 9.32
CA LEU A 60 2.29 -33.14 10.66
C LEU A 60 2.08 -34.30 11.63
N LEU A 61 3.16 -34.73 12.28
CA LEU A 61 3.13 -35.81 13.26
C LEU A 61 3.49 -35.27 14.65
N TYR A 62 2.90 -35.88 15.67
CA TYR A 62 3.27 -35.63 17.06
C TYR A 62 3.92 -36.89 17.64
N SER A 63 5.12 -36.76 18.19
CA SER A 63 5.83 -37.85 18.86
C SER A 63 6.25 -37.44 20.27
N ARG A 64 6.34 -38.42 21.18
CA ARG A 64 6.82 -38.20 22.56
C ARG A 64 8.33 -38.42 22.63
N ARG A 65 9.02 -37.53 23.34
CA ARG A 65 10.43 -37.63 23.71
C ARG A 65 10.60 -38.48 24.97
N THR A 66 11.85 -38.77 25.32
CA THR A 66 12.21 -39.62 26.48
C THR A 66 11.84 -39.00 27.83
N ASP A 67 11.65 -37.69 27.88
CA ASP A 67 11.22 -36.91 29.05
C ASP A 67 9.70 -36.66 29.06
N ASP A 68 8.94 -37.43 28.26
CA ASP A 68 7.49 -37.38 28.11
C ASP A 68 6.93 -36.07 27.50
N ARG A 69 7.81 -35.23 26.94
CA ARG A 69 7.43 -34.02 26.20
C ARG A 69 7.04 -34.37 24.77
N LEU A 70 6.05 -33.67 24.22
CA LEU A 70 5.58 -33.82 22.84
C LEU A 70 6.34 -32.89 21.90
N VAL A 71 6.74 -33.42 20.74
CA VAL A 71 7.30 -32.64 19.63
C VAL A 71 6.40 -32.76 18.41
N ALA A 72 6.16 -31.63 17.74
CA ALA A 72 5.43 -31.57 16.49
C ALA A 72 6.42 -31.51 15.32
N THR A 73 6.31 -32.45 14.39
CA THR A 73 7.28 -32.67 13.31
C THR A 73 6.56 -32.68 11.97
N LEU A 74 7.02 -31.86 11.04
CA LEU A 74 6.54 -31.87 9.67
C LEU A 74 7.38 -32.83 8.85
N ILE A 75 6.74 -33.80 8.19
CA ILE A 75 7.39 -34.71 7.27
C ILE A 75 6.84 -34.53 5.86
N VAL A 76 7.71 -34.66 4.88
CA VAL A 76 7.36 -34.74 3.46
C VAL A 76 7.58 -36.16 3.00
N VAL A 77 6.52 -36.80 2.52
CA VAL A 77 6.50 -38.19 2.08
C VAL A 77 6.27 -38.23 0.58
N ASP A 78 7.06 -39.01 -0.12
CA ASP A 78 6.80 -39.35 -1.52
C ASP A 78 5.57 -40.25 -1.61
N SER A 79 4.48 -39.77 -2.21
CA SER A 79 3.20 -40.50 -2.23
C SER A 79 3.20 -41.71 -3.17
N VAL A 80 4.24 -41.84 -4.01
CA VAL A 80 4.40 -42.98 -4.92
C VAL A 80 5.33 -44.05 -4.31
N GLN A 81 6.32 -43.64 -3.52
CA GLN A 81 7.31 -44.56 -2.91
C GLN A 81 7.18 -44.75 -1.39
N ASP A 82 6.21 -44.10 -0.74
CA ASP A 82 5.95 -44.06 0.71
C ASP A 82 7.21 -43.84 1.57
N LYS A 83 8.14 -43.01 1.06
CA LYS A 83 9.43 -42.73 1.68
C LYS A 83 9.49 -41.30 2.18
N ILE A 84 9.97 -41.10 3.42
CA ILE A 84 10.23 -39.77 3.98
C ILE A 84 11.38 -39.12 3.19
N ARG A 85 11.07 -38.02 2.51
CA ARG A 85 12.02 -37.24 1.71
C ARG A 85 12.65 -36.11 2.51
N ALA A 86 11.89 -35.52 3.43
CA ALA A 86 12.36 -34.46 4.30
C ALA A 86 11.63 -34.50 5.64
N LYS A 87 12.32 -34.04 6.69
CA LYS A 87 11.82 -33.95 8.06
C LYS A 87 12.23 -32.60 8.63
N VAL A 88 11.27 -31.86 9.17
CA VAL A 88 11.48 -30.61 9.90
C VAL A 88 10.98 -30.83 11.32
N GLU A 89 11.92 -30.90 12.25
CA GLU A 89 11.68 -31.12 13.66
C GLU A 89 12.30 -29.99 14.47
N PRO A 90 11.53 -29.30 15.33
CA PRO A 90 12.03 -28.20 16.14
C PRO A 90 12.85 -28.74 17.32
N SER A 91 13.81 -27.95 17.80
CA SER A 91 14.57 -28.28 19.01
C SER A 91 13.70 -28.20 20.27
N GLU A 92 12.76 -27.24 20.29
CA GLU A 92 11.80 -27.03 21.38
C GLU A 92 10.60 -28.00 21.31
N ASP A 93 10.01 -28.29 22.46
CA ASP A 93 8.91 -29.23 22.66
C ASP A 93 7.83 -28.64 23.59
N GLY A 94 6.72 -29.37 23.78
CA GLY A 94 5.59 -28.95 24.60
C GLY A 94 5.08 -30.06 25.51
N LYS A 95 4.32 -29.72 26.57
CA LYS A 95 3.72 -30.75 27.45
C LYS A 95 2.46 -31.39 26.84
N ASP A 96 1.86 -30.72 25.87
CA ASP A 96 0.68 -31.15 25.12
C ASP A 96 0.84 -30.80 23.63
N GLN A 97 -0.10 -31.25 22.79
CA GLN A 97 -0.03 -31.00 21.34
C GLN A 97 -0.12 -29.51 20.98
N ALA A 98 -0.77 -28.68 21.79
CA ALA A 98 -0.91 -27.26 21.50
C ALA A 98 0.42 -26.53 21.72
N GLU A 99 1.09 -26.80 22.85
CA GLU A 99 2.42 -26.26 23.11
C GLU A 99 3.47 -26.77 22.12
N ALA A 100 3.42 -28.06 21.77
CA ALA A 100 4.33 -28.65 20.79
C ALA A 100 4.17 -28.02 19.40
N PHE A 101 2.94 -27.72 19.00
CA PHE A 101 2.64 -27.04 17.73
C PHE A 101 3.08 -25.58 17.74
N LEU A 102 2.89 -24.87 18.85
CA LEU A 102 3.34 -23.48 18.98
C LEU A 102 4.87 -23.37 18.89
N ALA A 103 5.60 -24.31 19.50
CA ALA A 103 7.05 -24.42 19.39
C ALA A 103 7.49 -24.68 17.92
N PHE A 104 6.81 -25.61 17.24
CA PHE A 104 7.04 -25.87 15.82
C PHE A 104 6.80 -24.63 14.94
N ARG A 105 5.69 -23.91 15.16
CA ARG A 105 5.38 -22.69 14.40
C ARG A 105 6.47 -21.64 14.55
N ARG A 106 6.90 -21.35 15.79
CA ARG A 106 7.99 -20.39 16.04
C ARG A 106 9.28 -20.79 15.33
N TYR A 107 9.63 -22.07 15.38
CA TYR A 107 10.79 -22.62 14.69
C TYR A 107 10.71 -22.39 13.17
N VAL A 108 9.55 -22.65 12.56
CA VAL A 108 9.33 -22.43 11.13
C VAL A 108 9.38 -20.94 10.77
N GLU A 109 8.75 -20.06 11.55
CA GLU A 109 8.74 -18.61 11.30
C GLU A 109 10.15 -18.03 11.33
N VAL A 110 10.99 -18.44 12.29
CA VAL A 110 12.39 -18.00 12.40
C VAL A 110 13.23 -18.54 11.25
N ARG A 111 13.11 -19.83 10.90
CA ARG A 111 13.88 -20.43 9.81
C ARG A 111 13.46 -19.93 8.42
N LEU A 112 12.16 -19.67 8.20
CA LEU A 112 11.70 -19.05 6.95
C LEU A 112 12.31 -17.66 6.80
N TYR A 113 12.32 -16.88 7.88
CA TYR A 113 12.95 -15.56 7.92
C TYR A 113 14.44 -15.61 7.55
N GLU A 114 15.20 -16.57 8.08
CA GLU A 114 16.62 -16.78 7.73
C GLU A 114 16.84 -17.19 6.25
N LEU A 115 16.04 -18.15 5.75
CA LEU A 115 16.14 -18.64 4.37
C LEU A 115 15.84 -17.52 3.35
N LEU A 116 14.87 -16.67 3.65
CA LEU A 116 14.48 -15.56 2.78
C LEU A 116 15.52 -14.45 2.70
N GLN A 117 16.44 -14.37 3.66
CA GLN A 117 17.55 -13.44 3.62
C GLN A 117 18.75 -13.98 2.83
N SER A 118 18.74 -15.26 2.44
CA SER A 118 19.88 -15.95 1.84
C SER A 118 19.82 -16.17 0.31
N VAL A 119 18.75 -15.76 -0.38
CA VAL A 119 18.56 -16.03 -1.82
C VAL A 119 19.01 -14.86 -2.71
N PRO A 120 20.01 -15.03 -3.61
CA PRO A 120 20.37 -14.07 -4.65
C PRO A 120 19.47 -14.22 -5.90
N GLU A 121 19.14 -13.12 -6.57
CA GLU A 121 18.29 -13.03 -7.78
C GLU A 121 18.77 -13.88 -8.98
N ALA A 122 17.83 -14.53 -9.67
CA ALA A 122 17.97 -14.93 -11.07
C ALA A 122 16.61 -14.85 -11.80
N GLY A 123 16.60 -14.18 -12.95
CA GLY A 123 15.43 -13.79 -13.71
C GLY A 123 14.87 -14.84 -14.68
N GLY A 124 13.95 -14.38 -15.52
CA GLY A 124 13.42 -15.12 -16.66
C GLY A 124 11.91 -14.93 -16.82
N GLY A 125 11.52 -13.91 -17.59
CA GLY A 125 10.14 -13.73 -18.02
C GLY A 125 9.67 -14.89 -18.92
N GLY A 126 8.51 -15.43 -18.60
CA GLY A 126 7.79 -16.41 -19.41
C GLY A 126 6.31 -16.05 -19.44
N LYS A 127 5.78 -15.82 -20.64
CA LYS A 127 4.41 -15.40 -20.95
C LYS A 127 3.35 -16.23 -20.22
N VAL A 128 2.38 -15.57 -19.58
CA VAL A 128 1.11 -16.19 -19.21
C VAL A 128 0.20 -16.16 -20.44
N GLN A 129 0.04 -17.32 -21.09
CA GLN A 129 -1.10 -17.59 -21.95
C GLN A 129 -2.31 -17.90 -21.07
N SER A 130 -3.44 -17.28 -21.44
CA SER A 130 -4.75 -17.66 -20.96
C SER A 130 -5.10 -19.07 -21.43
N ALA A 131 -5.60 -19.89 -20.51
CA ALA A 131 -6.45 -21.03 -20.84
C ALA A 131 -7.44 -21.23 -19.70
N ALA A 132 -8.69 -20.85 -19.96
CA ALA A 132 -9.84 -21.32 -19.22
C ALA A 132 -10.01 -22.83 -19.43
N THR A 133 -10.41 -23.54 -18.37
CA THR A 133 -11.46 -24.58 -18.29
C THR A 133 -11.14 -25.60 -17.20
N GLY A 134 -12.14 -25.97 -16.39
CA GLY A 134 -12.08 -27.19 -15.58
C GLY A 134 -12.71 -27.11 -14.19
N ASN A 135 -14.05 -27.21 -14.14
CA ASN A 135 -14.90 -27.71 -13.06
C ASN A 135 -14.27 -28.01 -11.68
N GLY A 136 -14.67 -27.23 -10.67
CA GLY A 136 -14.65 -27.60 -9.26
C GLY A 136 -15.98 -27.21 -8.63
N ALA A 137 -16.61 -28.16 -7.94
CA ALA A 137 -18.01 -28.13 -7.50
C ALA A 137 -18.40 -26.89 -6.65
N ASN A 138 -19.61 -26.41 -6.92
CA ASN A 138 -20.33 -25.39 -6.16
C ASN A 138 -20.42 -25.78 -4.66
N VAL A 139 -19.78 -25.00 -3.79
CA VAL A 139 -20.17 -24.90 -2.38
C VAL A 139 -20.92 -23.58 -2.26
N PRO A 140 -22.18 -23.55 -1.78
CA PRO A 140 -22.90 -22.30 -1.64
C PRO A 140 -22.22 -21.46 -0.56
N VAL A 141 -21.66 -20.32 -0.96
CA VAL A 141 -21.24 -19.28 -0.03
C VAL A 141 -22.52 -18.68 0.55
N GLU A 142 -22.86 -19.03 1.79
CA GLU A 142 -23.94 -18.35 2.50
C GLU A 142 -23.63 -16.85 2.56
N SER A 143 -24.59 -16.04 2.12
CA SER A 143 -24.48 -14.60 2.22
C SER A 143 -24.45 -14.20 3.69
N PRO A 144 -23.62 -13.21 4.09
CA PRO A 144 -23.67 -12.70 5.46
C PRO A 144 -25.10 -12.23 5.79
N PRO A 145 -25.52 -12.30 7.06
CA PRO A 145 -26.87 -11.94 7.45
C PRO A 145 -27.23 -10.54 6.94
N SER A 146 -28.34 -10.46 6.20
CA SER A 146 -28.96 -9.21 5.81
C SER A 146 -29.28 -8.44 7.08
N TYR A 147 -28.62 -7.31 7.30
CA TYR A 147 -29.16 -6.31 8.23
C TYR A 147 -30.41 -5.76 7.55
N ASP A 148 -31.58 -6.26 7.97
CA ASP A 148 -32.84 -5.57 7.68
C ASP A 148 -32.72 -4.17 8.26
N ALA A 149 -32.46 -3.21 7.37
CA ALA A 149 -32.53 -1.80 7.71
C ALA A 149 -33.94 -1.58 8.28
N ALA A 150 -34.01 -1.26 9.57
CA ALA A 150 -35.24 -0.83 10.21
C ALA A 150 -35.84 0.27 9.31
N LYS A 151 -36.96 -0.07 8.66
CA LYS A 151 -37.70 0.86 7.80
C LYS A 151 -38.49 1.82 8.68
N ASP A 152 -37.78 2.61 9.49
CA ASP A 152 -38.36 3.79 10.09
C ASP A 152 -38.21 4.95 9.09
N GLY A 153 -39.19 5.04 8.19
CA GLY A 153 -39.92 6.27 7.86
C GLY A 153 -39.21 7.53 7.36
N THR A 154 -37.89 7.60 7.22
CA THR A 154 -37.19 8.77 6.66
C THR A 154 -36.12 8.33 5.67
N GLY A 155 -36.29 8.72 4.40
CA GLY A 155 -35.59 8.20 3.24
C GLY A 155 -34.05 8.27 3.29
N GLY A 156 -33.44 7.16 2.89
CA GLY A 156 -32.01 7.00 2.67
C GLY A 156 -31.66 5.52 2.56
N GLY A 157 -32.07 4.86 1.48
CA GLY A 157 -31.69 3.45 1.25
C GLY A 157 -30.17 3.31 1.22
N ALA A 158 -29.61 2.36 1.96
CA ALA A 158 -28.18 2.12 1.99
C ALA A 158 -27.66 1.86 0.57
N LYS A 159 -26.67 2.64 0.13
CA LYS A 159 -26.04 2.49 -1.18
C LYS A 159 -25.39 1.12 -1.27
N THR A 160 -25.79 0.31 -2.25
CA THR A 160 -25.14 -0.97 -2.55
C THR A 160 -23.77 -0.71 -3.16
N VAL A 161 -22.75 -1.43 -2.68
CA VAL A 161 -21.38 -1.24 -3.14
C VAL A 161 -20.70 -2.59 -3.41
N PRO A 162 -19.82 -2.71 -4.42
CA PRO A 162 -19.14 -3.97 -4.69
C PRO A 162 -18.39 -4.52 -3.48
N THR A 163 -18.60 -5.80 -3.21
CA THR A 163 -17.95 -6.56 -2.12
C THR A 163 -16.62 -7.18 -2.54
N SER A 164 -16.35 -7.22 -3.85
CA SER A 164 -15.04 -7.64 -4.34
C SER A 164 -13.96 -6.64 -3.92
N PRO A 165 -12.75 -7.08 -3.55
CA PRO A 165 -11.65 -6.17 -3.26
C PRO A 165 -11.28 -5.32 -4.48
N ALA A 166 -10.88 -4.07 -4.25
CA ALA A 166 -10.22 -3.24 -5.26
C ALA A 166 -8.84 -3.80 -5.63
N ASN A 167 -8.37 -3.45 -6.82
CA ASN A 167 -6.98 -3.71 -7.18
C ASN A 167 -6.05 -2.84 -6.34
N ARG A 168 -4.91 -3.38 -5.90
CA ARG A 168 -3.88 -2.56 -5.27
C ARG A 168 -3.26 -1.66 -6.35
N PRO A 169 -3.04 -0.35 -6.08
CA PRO A 169 -2.29 0.49 -7.01
C PRO A 169 -0.89 -0.08 -7.26
N ASP A 170 -0.43 0.05 -8.49
CA ASP A 170 0.92 -0.34 -8.91
C ASP A 170 1.57 0.85 -9.63
N SER A 171 2.85 1.06 -9.36
CA SER A 171 3.66 2.14 -9.93
C SER A 171 4.51 1.69 -11.11
N SER A 172 4.28 0.49 -11.65
CA SER A 172 4.98 -0.02 -12.83
C SER A 172 4.67 0.77 -14.10
N LEU A 173 3.47 1.33 -14.20
CA LEU A 173 3.04 2.18 -15.32
C LEU A 173 3.06 3.65 -14.92
N PRO A 174 3.52 4.55 -15.81
CA PRO A 174 3.53 5.97 -15.54
C PRO A 174 2.12 6.57 -15.56
N LEU A 175 1.84 7.50 -14.65
CA LEU A 175 0.67 8.38 -14.73
C LEU A 175 1.11 9.66 -15.44
N VAL A 176 0.69 9.81 -16.69
CA VAL A 176 1.11 10.93 -17.54
C VAL A 176 0.09 12.07 -17.45
N GLY A 177 0.60 13.26 -17.14
CA GLY A 177 -0.09 14.54 -17.24
C GLY A 177 0.55 15.46 -18.27
N THR A 178 0.08 16.70 -18.33
CA THR A 178 0.56 17.75 -19.23
C THR A 178 1.80 18.47 -18.70
N PHE A 179 1.87 18.69 -17.40
CA PHE A 179 2.91 19.45 -16.68
C PHE A 179 3.84 18.54 -15.85
N THR A 180 3.40 17.32 -15.56
CA THR A 180 4.19 16.33 -14.83
C THR A 180 3.88 14.89 -15.24
N THR A 181 4.83 13.99 -15.02
CA THR A 181 4.63 12.54 -15.08
C THR A 181 4.98 11.93 -13.74
N LEU A 182 4.12 11.05 -13.23
CA LEU A 182 4.42 10.22 -12.08
C LEU A 182 4.93 8.85 -12.54
N THR A 183 6.11 8.46 -12.11
CA THR A 183 6.67 7.13 -12.38
C THR A 183 6.98 6.42 -11.08
N GLY A 184 6.94 5.09 -11.05
CA GLY A 184 7.48 4.35 -9.91
C GLY A 184 8.92 4.77 -9.67
N ILE A 185 9.25 5.13 -8.43
CA ILE A 185 10.57 5.68 -8.12
C ILE A 185 11.68 4.63 -8.37
N GLN A 186 12.80 5.08 -8.91
CA GLN A 186 13.95 4.26 -9.27
C GLN A 186 15.24 4.95 -8.80
N GLU A 187 16.34 4.19 -8.74
CA GLU A 187 17.66 4.71 -8.37
C GLU A 187 18.12 5.84 -9.29
N SER A 188 17.77 5.78 -10.58
CA SER A 188 18.08 6.82 -11.57
C SER A 188 17.44 8.19 -11.25
N HIS A 189 16.41 8.25 -10.42
CA HIS A 189 15.77 9.50 -10.02
C HIS A 189 16.51 10.22 -8.88
N ILE A 190 17.35 9.51 -8.12
CA ILE A 190 18.01 10.03 -6.92
C ILE A 190 18.88 11.25 -7.20
N PRO A 191 19.72 11.29 -8.26
CA PRO A 191 20.58 12.44 -8.51
C PRO A 191 19.80 13.75 -8.72
N SER A 192 18.74 13.71 -9.53
CA SER A 192 17.90 14.91 -9.78
C SER A 192 17.06 15.27 -8.56
N LEU A 193 16.47 14.28 -7.87
CA LEU A 193 15.73 14.52 -6.65
C LEU A 193 16.59 15.15 -5.55
N TRP A 194 17.80 14.61 -5.32
CA TRP A 194 18.76 15.16 -4.37
C TRP A 194 19.14 16.60 -4.75
N HIS A 195 19.44 16.83 -6.02
CA HIS A 195 19.79 18.15 -6.54
C HIS A 195 18.67 19.16 -6.26
N HIS A 196 17.41 18.83 -6.49
CA HIS A 196 16.32 19.78 -6.34
C HIS A 196 15.80 19.96 -4.91
N LEU A 197 15.91 18.94 -4.05
CA LEU A 197 15.37 19.04 -2.68
C LEU A 197 16.17 20.00 -1.79
N HIS A 198 17.49 20.09 -1.97
CA HIS A 198 18.39 20.89 -1.13
C HIS A 198 18.10 20.73 0.38
N LEU A 199 17.93 19.49 0.86
CA LEU A 199 17.38 19.20 2.21
C LEU A 199 18.15 19.81 3.37
N GLN A 200 19.44 20.10 3.19
CA GLN A 200 20.26 20.76 4.21
C GLN A 200 19.97 22.26 4.30
N GLU A 201 19.58 22.89 3.19
CA GLU A 201 19.15 24.30 3.14
C GLU A 201 17.65 24.44 3.43
N HIS A 202 16.89 23.36 3.23
CA HIS A 202 15.44 23.30 3.43
C HIS A 202 15.00 22.13 4.34
N PRO A 203 15.49 22.06 5.59
CA PRO A 203 15.15 20.97 6.50
C PRO A 203 13.65 20.92 6.85
N THR A 204 12.94 22.05 6.70
CA THR A 204 11.50 22.15 6.94
C THR A 204 10.67 21.28 6.00
N LEU A 205 11.22 20.86 4.85
CA LEU A 205 10.57 19.89 3.94
C LEU A 205 10.28 18.54 4.62
N MET A 206 11.06 18.19 5.65
CA MET A 206 10.96 16.92 6.37
C MET A 206 10.33 17.08 7.76
N GLN A 207 10.04 18.31 8.20
CA GLN A 207 9.63 18.63 9.58
C GLN A 207 8.47 17.77 10.10
N TYR A 208 7.49 17.48 9.24
CA TYR A 208 6.27 16.74 9.61
C TYR A 208 6.27 15.28 9.13
N LEU A 209 7.43 14.78 8.69
CA LEU A 209 7.61 13.42 8.22
C LEU A 209 8.36 12.59 9.27
N PRO A 210 8.04 11.29 9.42
CA PRO A 210 8.56 10.46 10.51
C PRO A 210 10.03 10.05 10.31
N TRP A 211 10.63 10.44 9.19
CA TRP A 211 11.96 10.02 8.78
C TRP A 211 13.03 11.05 9.16
N PRO A 212 14.26 10.61 9.47
CA PRO A 212 15.38 11.52 9.64
C PRO A 212 15.68 12.23 8.32
N ILE A 213 16.20 13.46 8.40
CA ILE A 213 16.57 14.26 7.23
C ILE A 213 17.79 13.62 6.55
N PRO A 214 17.69 13.20 5.28
CA PRO A 214 18.86 12.76 4.52
C PRO A 214 19.95 13.84 4.44
N THR A 215 21.19 13.45 4.73
CA THR A 215 22.38 14.32 4.73
C THR A 215 23.29 14.12 3.53
N SER A 216 23.03 13.08 2.73
CA SER A 216 23.77 12.74 1.51
C SER A 216 22.87 12.01 0.49
N PRO A 217 23.25 11.96 -0.80
CA PRO A 217 22.57 11.14 -1.80
C PRO A 217 22.40 9.68 -1.37
N SER A 218 23.42 9.10 -0.72
CA SER A 218 23.37 7.72 -0.21
C SER A 218 22.32 7.55 0.88
N SER A 219 22.23 8.49 1.84
CA SER A 219 21.19 8.43 2.87
C SER A 219 19.78 8.64 2.31
N LEU A 220 19.63 9.46 1.26
CA LEU A 220 18.36 9.58 0.54
C LEU A 220 18.02 8.26 -0.17
N SER A 221 19.00 7.62 -0.82
CA SER A 221 18.83 6.29 -1.43
C SER A 221 18.37 5.25 -0.42
N THR A 222 18.96 5.21 0.78
CA THR A 222 18.54 4.32 1.86
C THR A 222 17.10 4.57 2.29
N LEU A 223 16.71 5.84 2.48
CA LEU A 223 15.34 6.20 2.81
C LEU A 223 14.36 5.73 1.72
N LEU A 224 14.64 6.04 0.45
CA LEU A 224 13.77 5.66 -0.65
C LEU A 224 13.69 4.14 -0.82
N THR A 225 14.80 3.42 -0.69
CA THR A 225 14.83 1.95 -0.72
C THR A 225 13.93 1.38 0.36
N HIS A 226 14.01 1.90 1.59
CA HIS A 226 13.12 1.49 2.68
C HIS A 226 11.65 1.70 2.30
N LEU A 227 11.29 2.86 1.76
CA LEU A 227 9.90 3.17 1.37
C LEU A 227 9.40 2.32 0.20
N ILE A 228 10.26 1.99 -0.77
CA ILE A 228 9.93 1.12 -1.91
C ILE A 228 9.72 -0.32 -1.44
N THR A 229 10.56 -0.80 -0.52
CA THR A 229 10.50 -2.17 0.00
C THR A 229 9.32 -2.38 0.94
N ASP A 230 8.86 -1.33 1.61
CA ASP A 230 7.71 -1.37 2.48
C ASP A 230 6.39 -1.50 1.68
N ARG A 231 5.70 -2.63 1.87
CA ARG A 231 4.42 -2.93 1.23
C ARG A 231 3.30 -1.96 1.61
N HIS A 232 3.48 -1.08 2.58
CA HIS A 232 2.48 -0.07 2.93
C HIS A 232 2.48 1.09 1.95
N PHE A 233 3.55 1.29 1.17
CA PHE A 233 3.65 2.38 0.20
C PHE A 233 3.47 1.88 -1.24
N VAL A 234 2.99 2.79 -2.09
CA VAL A 234 3.17 2.73 -3.55
C VAL A 234 3.72 4.10 -3.94
N LEU A 235 5.02 4.17 -4.14
CA LEU A 235 5.77 5.42 -4.20
C LEU A 235 6.03 5.87 -5.64
N TYR A 236 5.72 7.13 -5.93
CA TYR A 236 5.96 7.76 -7.21
C TYR A 236 7.01 8.87 -7.10
N ALA A 237 7.89 8.92 -8.09
CA ALA A 237 8.70 10.08 -8.43
C ALA A 237 7.86 11.06 -9.25
N ILE A 238 7.97 12.35 -8.94
CA ILE A 238 7.30 13.44 -9.67
C ILE A 238 8.32 14.00 -10.66
N LEU A 239 8.13 13.65 -11.93
CA LEU A 239 8.98 14.13 -13.01
C LEU A 239 8.37 15.40 -13.61
N ALA A 240 9.18 16.45 -13.74
CA ALA A 240 8.81 17.68 -14.43
C ALA A 240 10.05 18.36 -14.99
N ASP A 241 9.86 19.39 -15.81
CA ASP A 241 10.94 20.34 -16.14
C ASP A 241 10.91 21.47 -15.10
N PRO A 242 11.97 21.63 -14.27
CA PRO A 242 12.04 22.66 -13.23
C PRO A 242 11.81 24.09 -13.72
N SER A 243 12.15 24.38 -14.98
CA SER A 243 11.98 25.73 -15.57
C SER A 243 10.52 26.03 -15.97
N HIS A 244 9.69 25.00 -15.92
CA HIS A 244 8.44 24.89 -16.65
C HIS A 244 7.27 24.42 -15.77
N VAL A 245 7.53 24.03 -14.53
CA VAL A 245 6.54 23.57 -13.53
C VAL A 245 5.33 24.48 -13.35
N SER A 246 5.47 25.78 -13.66
CA SER A 246 4.40 26.77 -13.61
C SER A 246 4.12 27.44 -14.96
N LEU A 247 4.86 27.11 -16.02
CA LEU A 247 4.65 27.71 -17.33
C LEU A 247 3.64 26.92 -18.15
N ARG A 248 2.98 27.62 -19.06
CA ARG A 248 2.07 27.03 -20.02
C ARG A 248 2.87 26.39 -21.18
N PRO A 249 2.52 25.15 -21.61
CA PRO A 249 3.00 24.61 -22.86
C PRO A 249 2.61 25.48 -24.05
N ALA A 250 3.61 25.93 -24.83
CA ALA A 250 3.39 26.70 -26.06
C ALA A 250 2.80 25.84 -27.21
N SER A 251 2.81 24.52 -27.08
CA SER A 251 2.28 23.56 -28.07
C SER A 251 1.89 22.25 -27.36
N PRO A 252 0.86 21.51 -27.83
CA PRO A 252 0.42 20.23 -27.25
C PRO A 252 1.40 19.06 -27.45
N SER A 253 2.65 19.31 -27.83
CA SER A 253 3.71 18.31 -27.95
C SER A 253 4.36 18.07 -26.58
N PRO A 254 4.56 16.81 -26.16
CA PRO A 254 4.88 16.48 -24.77
C PRO A 254 6.15 17.20 -24.33
N TRP A 255 6.00 18.04 -23.31
CA TRP A 255 7.16 18.57 -22.61
C TRP A 255 7.92 17.39 -22.01
N PRO A 256 9.24 17.29 -22.23
CA PRO A 256 10.01 16.29 -21.51
C PRO A 256 9.88 16.62 -20.02
N HIS A 257 9.73 15.58 -19.21
CA HIS A 257 9.78 15.67 -17.76
C HIS A 257 11.09 15.03 -17.29
N PRO A 258 12.24 15.71 -17.51
CA PRO A 258 13.56 15.08 -17.40
C PRO A 258 14.00 14.85 -15.96
N SER A 259 13.44 15.60 -15.01
CA SER A 259 13.98 15.70 -13.66
C SER A 259 12.96 15.29 -12.60
N CYS A 260 13.41 14.48 -11.66
CA CYS A 260 12.64 14.19 -10.46
C CYS A 260 12.71 15.39 -9.51
N VAL A 261 11.57 16.03 -9.26
CA VAL A 261 11.45 17.25 -8.44
C VAL A 261 10.61 17.03 -7.18
N GLY A 262 10.28 15.78 -6.87
CA GLY A 262 9.56 15.43 -5.64
C GLY A 262 9.12 13.97 -5.62
N ILE A 263 8.50 13.58 -4.51
CA ILE A 263 7.87 12.26 -4.36
C ILE A 263 6.47 12.42 -3.76
N ILE A 264 5.62 11.43 -4.06
CA ILE A 264 4.27 11.30 -3.54
C ILE A 264 3.87 9.81 -3.54
N ALA A 265 3.06 9.36 -2.59
CA ALA A 265 2.71 7.95 -2.48
C ALA A 265 1.22 7.72 -2.22
N TYR A 266 0.77 6.52 -2.57
CA TYR A 266 -0.34 5.91 -1.86
C TYR A 266 0.15 5.20 -0.59
N LEU A 267 -0.62 5.28 0.48
CA LEU A 267 -0.45 4.50 1.70
C LEU A 267 -1.81 4.14 2.31
N ASP A 268 -1.82 3.44 3.46
CA ASP A 268 -3.04 2.99 4.16
C ASP A 268 -4.05 2.29 3.22
N ILE A 269 -3.52 1.46 2.32
CA ILE A 269 -4.30 0.83 1.26
C ILE A 269 -5.10 -0.34 1.84
N ASN A 270 -6.42 -0.20 1.79
CA ASN A 270 -7.39 -1.23 2.15
C ASN A 270 -8.21 -1.60 0.92
N THR A 271 -7.85 -2.71 0.27
CA THR A 271 -8.53 -3.19 -0.94
C THR A 271 -9.94 -3.70 -0.65
N THR A 272 -10.18 -4.30 0.51
CA THR A 272 -11.50 -4.82 0.92
C THR A 272 -12.52 -3.69 1.09
N HIS A 273 -12.13 -2.60 1.75
CA HIS A 273 -12.99 -1.43 1.92
C HIS A 273 -12.85 -0.40 0.80
N ARG A 274 -11.92 -0.64 -0.13
CA ARG A 274 -11.66 0.22 -1.29
C ARG A 274 -11.31 1.64 -0.85
N THR A 275 -10.47 1.75 0.17
CA THR A 275 -9.95 3.00 0.72
C THR A 275 -8.43 3.06 0.62
N LEU A 276 -7.88 4.23 0.38
CA LEU A 276 -6.44 4.47 0.47
C LEU A 276 -6.19 5.90 0.93
N GLU A 277 -4.93 6.23 1.16
CA GLU A 277 -4.46 7.58 1.47
C GLU A 277 -3.46 8.05 0.41
N VAL A 278 -3.51 9.33 0.06
CA VAL A 278 -2.39 10.01 -0.62
C VAL A 278 -1.57 10.75 0.42
N GLY A 279 -0.27 10.49 0.47
CA GLY A 279 0.64 11.12 1.42
C GLY A 279 2.10 10.88 1.08
N ALA A 280 2.97 10.84 2.10
CA ALA A 280 4.43 10.81 1.94
C ALA A 280 4.94 11.91 0.96
N VAL A 281 4.28 13.07 0.97
CA VAL A 281 4.51 14.14 0.00
C VAL A 281 5.79 14.90 0.35
N ILE A 282 6.76 14.92 -0.57
CA ILE A 282 7.93 15.79 -0.49
C ILE A 282 8.08 16.51 -1.83
N PHE A 283 7.76 17.79 -1.86
CA PHE A 283 7.97 18.64 -3.04
C PHE A 283 9.24 19.46 -2.86
N ALA A 284 10.15 19.38 -3.84
CA ALA A 284 11.26 20.32 -3.92
C ALA A 284 10.74 21.76 -3.97
N PRO A 285 11.52 22.76 -3.52
CA PRO A 285 11.10 24.16 -3.53
C PRO A 285 10.59 24.62 -4.90
N VAL A 286 11.23 24.18 -5.98
CA VAL A 286 10.81 24.50 -7.36
C VAL A 286 9.42 23.97 -7.70
N LEU A 287 9.02 22.81 -7.14
CA LEU A 287 7.73 22.19 -7.41
C LEU A 287 6.61 22.83 -6.57
N GLN A 288 6.91 23.42 -5.42
CA GLN A 288 5.87 23.94 -4.52
C GLN A 288 5.07 25.07 -5.15
N ARG A 289 3.74 25.05 -4.93
CA ARG A 289 2.79 26.06 -5.44
C ARG A 289 2.82 26.22 -6.97
N SER A 290 3.22 25.17 -7.68
CA SER A 290 3.25 25.13 -9.15
C SER A 290 2.02 24.43 -9.75
N ILE A 291 1.89 24.52 -11.06
CA ILE A 291 0.86 23.79 -11.83
C ILE A 291 1.14 22.29 -11.75
N ALA A 292 2.40 21.89 -11.98
CA ALA A 292 2.87 20.51 -11.89
C ALA A 292 2.57 19.86 -10.53
N ALA A 293 2.70 20.59 -9.42
CA ALA A 293 2.34 20.06 -8.09
C ALA A 293 0.85 19.73 -7.95
N THR A 294 -0.01 20.60 -8.48
CA THR A 294 -1.46 20.35 -8.45
C THR A 294 -1.81 19.18 -9.36
N GLU A 295 -1.20 19.10 -10.55
CA GLU A 295 -1.42 17.99 -11.48
C GLU A 295 -0.92 16.65 -10.91
N ALA A 296 0.24 16.61 -10.24
CA ALA A 296 0.74 15.41 -9.59
C ALA A 296 -0.30 14.82 -8.63
N HIS A 297 -0.92 15.66 -7.80
CA HIS A 297 -1.95 15.21 -6.87
C HIS A 297 -3.24 14.78 -7.58
N TYR A 298 -3.63 15.50 -8.64
CA TYR A 298 -4.76 15.14 -9.50
C TYR A 298 -4.56 13.77 -10.17
N LEU A 299 -3.36 13.46 -10.67
CA LEU A 299 -3.07 12.19 -11.33
C LEU A 299 -3.28 11.00 -10.38
N LEU A 300 -2.89 11.12 -9.10
CA LEU A 300 -3.20 10.09 -8.11
C LEU A 300 -4.70 10.00 -7.81
N LEU A 301 -5.38 11.13 -7.57
CA LEU A 301 -6.83 11.09 -7.34
C LEU A 301 -7.56 10.43 -8.52
N ARG A 302 -7.23 10.83 -9.76
CA ARG A 302 -7.80 10.26 -10.99
C ARG A 302 -7.55 8.77 -11.12
N ASN A 303 -6.34 8.32 -10.79
CA ASN A 303 -6.01 6.90 -10.83
C ASN A 303 -6.77 6.11 -9.74
N ALA A 304 -6.83 6.60 -8.51
CA ALA A 304 -7.52 5.93 -7.41
C ALA A 304 -9.01 5.69 -7.69
N PHE A 305 -9.70 6.70 -8.24
CA PHE A 305 -11.12 6.63 -8.60
C PHE A 305 -11.38 6.05 -10.01
N SER A 306 -10.34 5.59 -10.72
CA SER A 306 -10.53 5.02 -12.05
C SER A 306 -11.31 3.71 -11.99
N ALA A 307 -11.86 3.28 -13.13
CA ALA A 307 -12.57 2.00 -13.20
C ALA A 307 -11.66 0.80 -12.89
N GLU A 308 -10.37 0.91 -13.21
CA GLU A 308 -9.37 -0.14 -12.98
C GLU A 308 -9.04 -0.34 -11.49
N LEU A 309 -8.92 0.74 -10.71
CA LEU A 309 -8.63 0.65 -9.27
C LEU A 309 -9.92 0.61 -8.43
N GLY A 310 -10.89 1.46 -8.73
CA GLY A 310 -12.23 1.43 -8.14
C GLY A 310 -12.25 1.70 -6.64
N TYR A 311 -11.38 2.60 -6.15
CA TYR A 311 -11.44 3.09 -4.78
C TYR A 311 -12.59 4.07 -4.62
N ARG A 312 -13.14 4.13 -3.41
CA ARG A 312 -14.33 4.92 -3.07
C ARG A 312 -14.03 6.04 -2.09
N ARG A 313 -12.81 6.04 -1.54
CA ARG A 313 -12.33 7.01 -0.58
C ARG A 313 -10.83 7.16 -0.68
N VAL A 314 -10.39 8.41 -0.83
CA VAL A 314 -8.99 8.81 -0.76
C VAL A 314 -8.82 9.74 0.43
N ALA A 315 -8.10 9.28 1.44
CA ALA A 315 -7.76 10.07 2.62
C ALA A 315 -6.51 10.94 2.39
N TYR A 316 -6.40 12.00 3.18
CA TYR A 316 -5.20 12.80 3.33
C TYR A 316 -5.04 13.13 4.82
N LYS A 317 -3.83 12.91 5.34
CA LYS A 317 -3.48 13.23 6.73
C LYS A 317 -2.36 14.25 6.77
N CYS A 318 -2.50 15.20 7.69
CA CYS A 318 -1.41 16.12 8.01
C CYS A 318 -1.31 16.34 9.52
N ALA A 319 -0.14 16.79 9.98
CA ALA A 319 -0.03 17.31 11.34
C ALA A 319 -0.91 18.55 11.46
N THR A 320 -1.58 18.70 12.60
CA THR A 320 -2.46 19.85 12.88
C THR A 320 -1.74 21.19 12.71
N GLU A 321 -0.47 21.24 13.09
CA GLU A 321 0.39 22.41 13.01
C GLU A 321 0.85 22.69 11.57
N ASN A 322 0.76 21.70 10.67
CA ASN A 322 1.08 21.85 9.25
C ASN A 322 -0.11 22.44 8.48
N VAL A 323 -0.45 23.68 8.82
CA VAL A 323 -1.55 24.44 8.20
C VAL A 323 -1.38 24.56 6.68
N ALA A 324 -0.15 24.61 6.17
CA ALA A 324 0.11 24.66 4.74
C ALA A 324 -0.35 23.39 4.01
N SER A 325 -0.06 22.21 4.60
CA SER A 325 -0.51 20.91 4.07
C SER A 325 -2.03 20.77 4.15
N ARG A 326 -2.66 21.19 5.26
CA ARG A 326 -4.13 21.18 5.38
C ARG A 326 -4.80 22.06 4.33
N ARG A 327 -4.33 23.31 4.17
CA ARG A 327 -4.85 24.23 3.14
C ARG A 327 -4.65 23.69 1.72
N ALA A 328 -3.56 22.99 1.46
CA ALA A 328 -3.34 22.35 0.16
C ALA A 328 -4.37 21.25 -0.09
N ALA A 329 -4.64 20.38 0.89
CA ALA A 329 -5.66 19.35 0.79
C ALA A 329 -7.07 19.95 0.60
N GLU A 330 -7.45 20.92 1.45
CA GLU A 330 -8.72 21.64 1.34
C GLU A 330 -8.87 22.28 -0.06
N ARG A 331 -7.83 22.97 -0.57
CA ARG A 331 -7.81 23.55 -1.92
C ARG A 331 -8.05 22.49 -3.00
N LEU A 332 -7.42 21.32 -2.88
CA LEU A 332 -7.46 20.24 -3.86
C LEU A 332 -8.80 19.50 -3.93
N GLY A 333 -9.71 19.68 -2.97
CA GLY A 333 -10.98 18.98 -2.97
C GLY A 333 -11.29 18.22 -1.69
N TYR A 334 -10.31 18.00 -0.83
CA TYR A 334 -10.50 17.19 0.36
C TYR A 334 -11.36 17.92 1.39
N VAL A 335 -12.33 17.20 1.96
CA VAL A 335 -13.23 17.66 3.01
C VAL A 335 -12.64 17.26 4.36
N TYR A 336 -12.56 18.21 5.30
CA TYR A 336 -12.11 17.94 6.66
C TYR A 336 -13.14 17.10 7.44
N GLU A 337 -12.66 16.07 8.14
CA GLU A 337 -13.52 15.13 8.87
C GLU A 337 -13.28 15.13 10.37
N GLY A 338 -12.09 15.51 10.81
CA GLY A 338 -11.80 15.61 12.23
C GLY A 338 -10.32 15.56 12.57
N ARG A 339 -10.06 15.70 13.86
CA ARG A 339 -8.72 15.65 14.46
C ARG A 339 -8.59 14.46 15.39
N PHE A 340 -7.56 13.66 15.16
CA PHE A 340 -7.13 12.67 16.12
C PHE A 340 -6.11 13.31 17.05
N ARG A 341 -6.48 13.47 18.32
CA ARG A 341 -5.60 14.01 19.38
C ARG A 341 -4.60 12.95 19.83
N ASN A 342 -3.35 13.31 20.03
CA ASN A 342 -2.25 12.41 20.39
C ASN A 342 -2.17 11.19 19.46
N HIS A 343 -2.35 11.41 18.16
CA HIS A 343 -2.39 10.33 17.17
C HIS A 343 -1.04 9.62 17.04
N MET A 344 0.07 10.37 17.07
CA MET A 344 1.41 9.83 16.86
C MET A 344 2.43 10.48 17.79
N ILE A 345 3.56 9.80 17.98
CA ILE A 345 4.80 10.42 18.50
C ILE A 345 5.72 10.65 17.30
N MET A 346 6.09 11.90 17.06
CA MET A 346 6.94 12.34 15.95
C MET A 346 8.15 13.06 16.52
N HIS A 347 9.35 12.53 16.26
CA HIS A 347 10.60 13.11 16.77
C HIS A 347 10.60 13.37 18.28
N GLY A 348 9.96 12.47 19.04
CA GLY A 348 9.82 12.58 20.50
C GLY A 348 8.73 13.53 21.00
N VAL A 349 7.92 14.12 20.11
CA VAL A 349 6.83 15.06 20.45
C VAL A 349 5.47 14.46 20.05
N SER A 350 4.42 14.71 20.85
CA SER A 350 3.07 14.32 20.49
C SER A 350 2.60 15.06 19.24
N ARG A 351 1.91 14.37 18.33
CA ARG A 351 1.33 14.92 17.11
C ARG A 351 -0.17 14.64 17.07
N ASP A 352 -0.94 15.71 16.96
CA ASP A 352 -2.33 15.66 16.51
C ASP A 352 -2.39 15.55 14.98
N SER A 353 -3.35 14.81 14.45
CA SER A 353 -3.52 14.65 12.99
C SER A 353 -4.88 15.11 12.53
N ASP A 354 -4.89 16.05 11.60
CA ASP A 354 -6.08 16.48 10.87
C ASP A 354 -6.31 15.50 9.69
N TRP A 355 -7.50 14.91 9.65
CA TRP A 355 -7.94 13.97 8.62
C TRP A 355 -8.90 14.64 7.65
N LEU A 356 -8.64 14.43 6.37
CA LEU A 356 -9.48 14.90 5.28
C LEU A 356 -9.70 13.77 4.27
N SER A 357 -10.75 13.87 3.45
CA SER A 357 -10.98 12.89 2.40
C SER A 357 -11.64 13.46 1.15
N VAL A 358 -11.50 12.76 0.04
CA VAL A 358 -12.42 12.82 -1.10
C VAL A 358 -13.12 11.47 -1.18
N VAL A 359 -14.44 11.45 -1.36
CA VAL A 359 -15.21 10.22 -1.59
C VAL A 359 -15.74 10.13 -3.03
N GLU A 360 -16.18 8.94 -3.44
CA GLU A 360 -16.57 8.67 -4.84
C GLU A 360 -17.68 9.62 -5.33
N GLU A 361 -18.63 9.99 -4.47
CA GLU A 361 -19.74 10.88 -4.81
C GLU A 361 -19.28 12.32 -5.11
N GLU A 362 -18.16 12.71 -4.53
CA GLU A 362 -17.58 14.05 -4.67
C GLU A 362 -16.60 14.12 -5.84
N TRP A 363 -16.07 12.96 -6.25
CA TRP A 363 -14.97 12.87 -7.19
C TRP A 363 -15.27 13.57 -8.51
N GLU A 364 -16.45 13.40 -9.09
CA GLU A 364 -16.78 14.02 -10.39
C GLU A 364 -16.72 15.55 -10.36
N GLY A 365 -17.16 16.16 -9.26
CA GLY A 365 -17.08 17.61 -9.10
C GLY A 365 -15.66 18.10 -8.78
N VAL A 366 -14.89 17.34 -7.98
CA VAL A 366 -13.47 17.60 -7.71
C VAL A 366 -12.65 17.49 -9.01
N ARG A 367 -12.85 16.42 -9.77
CA ARG A 367 -12.25 16.15 -11.08
C ARG A 367 -12.52 17.29 -12.05
N GLY A 368 -13.79 17.67 -12.23
CA GLY A 368 -14.17 18.74 -13.14
C GLY A 368 -13.55 20.10 -12.77
N ALA A 369 -13.41 20.40 -11.48
CA ALA A 369 -12.76 21.63 -11.04
C ALA A 369 -11.24 21.61 -11.26
N LEU A 370 -10.57 20.48 -11.01
CA LEU A 370 -9.14 20.32 -11.26
C LEU A 370 -8.83 20.38 -12.76
N GLU A 371 -9.61 19.70 -13.60
CA GLU A 371 -9.48 19.73 -15.06
C GLU A 371 -9.72 21.14 -15.62
N GLU A 372 -10.73 21.86 -15.12
CA GLU A 372 -10.96 23.25 -15.51
C GLU A 372 -9.84 24.18 -15.05
N TRP A 373 -9.26 23.94 -13.87
CA TRP A 373 -8.13 24.75 -13.40
C TRP A 373 -6.85 24.48 -14.19
N LEU A 374 -6.61 23.22 -14.59
CA LEU A 374 -5.46 22.78 -15.38
C LEU A 374 -5.56 23.12 -16.88
N ARG A 375 -6.74 23.53 -17.37
CA ARG A 375 -6.94 23.86 -18.78
C ARG A 375 -6.00 24.98 -19.23
N GLU A 376 -5.56 24.91 -20.48
CA GLU A 376 -4.63 25.89 -21.06
C GLU A 376 -5.08 27.36 -20.91
N GLY A 377 -6.39 27.61 -21.01
CA GLY A 377 -6.95 28.96 -20.90
C GLY A 377 -7.08 29.51 -19.48
N ASN A 378 -6.55 28.83 -18.46
CA ASN A 378 -6.56 29.30 -17.08
C ASN A 378 -5.19 29.85 -16.62
N PHE A 379 -4.19 29.93 -17.50
CA PHE A 379 -2.87 30.50 -17.17
C PHE A 379 -2.46 31.54 -18.20
N ASP A 380 -1.91 32.66 -17.74
CA ASP A 380 -1.30 33.68 -18.61
C ASP A 380 0.09 33.24 -19.13
N GLU A 381 0.69 34.06 -20.00
CA GLU A 381 2.02 33.79 -20.58
C GLU A 381 3.14 33.70 -19.51
N GLY A 382 2.93 34.30 -18.35
CA GLY A 382 3.83 34.25 -17.20
C GLY A 382 3.55 33.09 -16.24
N GLY A 383 2.61 32.19 -16.57
CA GLY A 383 2.26 31.04 -15.73
C GLY A 383 1.36 31.37 -14.54
N ARG A 384 0.78 32.58 -14.48
CA ARG A 384 -0.12 32.97 -13.40
C ARG A 384 -1.53 32.50 -13.71
N GLN A 385 -2.17 31.90 -12.72
CA GLN A 385 -3.56 31.46 -12.84
C GLN A 385 -4.50 32.67 -13.04
N VAL A 386 -5.42 32.55 -13.99
CA VAL A 386 -6.49 33.53 -14.26
C VAL A 386 -7.60 33.38 -13.21
N ARG A 387 -8.01 32.14 -12.92
CA ARG A 387 -8.96 31.79 -11.87
C ARG A 387 -8.32 30.86 -10.85
N LYS A 388 -8.65 31.06 -9.57
CA LYS A 388 -8.19 30.17 -8.51
C LYS A 388 -8.99 28.87 -8.50
N LEU A 389 -8.35 27.77 -8.10
CA LEU A 389 -9.01 26.47 -8.00
C LEU A 389 -10.20 26.52 -7.02
N GLU A 390 -10.04 27.26 -5.93
CA GLU A 390 -11.06 27.47 -4.90
C GLU A 390 -12.31 28.18 -5.45
N GLU A 391 -12.13 29.13 -6.36
CA GLU A 391 -13.23 29.84 -7.02
C GLU A 391 -14.00 28.89 -7.95
N ILE A 392 -13.28 28.15 -8.79
CA ILE A 392 -13.86 27.15 -9.70
C ILE A 392 -14.63 26.08 -8.92
N ARG A 393 -14.04 25.59 -7.81
CA ARG A 393 -14.69 24.60 -6.96
C ARG A 393 -15.97 25.13 -6.32
N ARG A 394 -15.96 26.36 -5.80
CA ARG A 394 -17.14 26.97 -5.18
C ARG A 394 -18.31 27.04 -6.16
N GLU A 395 -18.05 27.43 -7.40
CA GLU A 395 -19.07 27.50 -8.45
C GLU A 395 -19.60 26.13 -8.86
N ARG A 396 -18.73 25.11 -8.96
CA ARG A 396 -19.13 23.76 -9.39
C ARG A 396 -19.81 22.94 -8.30
N LEU A 397 -19.34 23.07 -7.06
CA LEU A 397 -19.73 22.20 -5.94
C LEU A 397 -20.73 22.87 -4.99
N GLY A 398 -20.95 24.18 -5.09
CA GLY A 398 -21.87 24.93 -4.22
C GLY A 398 -21.47 24.93 -2.74
N ARG A 399 -20.26 24.51 -2.40
CA ARG A 399 -19.74 24.43 -1.03
C ARG A 399 -18.76 25.57 -0.75
N GLU A 400 -19.00 26.31 0.33
CA GLU A 400 -17.98 27.15 0.95
C GLU A 400 -17.16 26.29 1.92
N GLY A 401 -15.84 26.24 1.68
CA GLY A 401 -14.79 25.95 2.67
C GLY A 401 -14.92 24.65 3.45
#